data_AF-A0A1V3JTF5-F1
#
_entry.id   AF-A0A1V3JTF5-F1
#
_cell.length_a   1.000
_cell.length_b   1.000
_cell.length_c   1.000
_cell.angle_alpha   90.00
_cell.angle_beta   90.00
_cell.angle_gamma   90.00
#
_symmetry.space_group_name_H-M   'P 1'
#
loop_
_entity.id
_entity.type
_entity.pdbx_description
1 polymer ?
#
loop_
_entity_poly.entity_id
_entity_poly.type
_entity_poly.pdbx_seq_one_letter_code
_entity_poly.pdbx_strand_id
1 'polypeptide(L)'
;MKKLTALLFIVTVILMNSSCSKASFREEFFKHRPCAKVKYRCLPENQEKTMIDPSKPYVLNAEELAQIEQDKTLRMYKEISQMLEIYYPGFWEGVTDLQVKIDWMIKVDEISKRYFGNNRMEREFMAMAHICSIIGTDFENKPNFQFVVRKLKQDKEDPLAVSNIIRYLRFEILRKDYDVGGYYYNTWNLRGVQEGMPKITRHIPDFYTENKPRDGKKNVYKIYERWRQMGGVYDL
;
A
#
# COMPACT_ATOMS: atom_id res chain seq x y z
N MET A 1 23.62 31.74 71.41
CA MET A 1 22.63 31.42 70.35
C MET A 1 23.29 30.67 69.17
N LYS A 2 23.94 29.52 69.42
CA LYS A 2 24.65 28.74 68.37
C LYS A 2 23.91 27.45 67.93
N LYS A 3 22.78 27.12 68.58
CA LYS A 3 21.99 25.92 68.29
C LYS A 3 20.83 26.15 67.28
N LEU A 4 20.40 27.41 67.08
CA LEU A 4 19.32 27.74 66.13
C LEU A 4 19.80 27.88 64.68
N THR A 5 21.07 28.25 64.45
CA THR A 5 21.65 28.36 63.10
C THR A 5 22.00 27.01 62.48
N ALA A 6 22.35 26.01 63.29
CA ALA A 6 22.62 24.65 62.81
C ALA A 6 21.35 23.94 62.34
N LEU A 7 20.20 24.15 62.99
CA LEU A 7 18.94 23.54 62.59
C LEU A 7 18.40 24.12 61.28
N LEU A 8 18.55 25.43 61.06
CA LEU A 8 18.13 26.10 59.82
C LEU A 8 18.97 25.68 58.61
N PHE A 9 20.25 25.36 58.81
CA PHE A 9 21.12 24.86 57.75
C PHE A 9 20.85 23.39 57.39
N ILE A 10 20.44 22.57 58.37
CA ILE A 10 20.08 21.16 58.13
C ILE A 10 18.74 21.05 57.41
N VAL A 11 17.76 21.89 57.75
CA VAL A 11 16.43 21.88 57.09
C VAL A 11 16.50 22.38 55.64
N THR A 12 17.37 23.34 55.32
CA THR A 12 17.57 23.78 53.92
C THR A 12 18.32 22.75 53.07
N VAL A 13 19.28 22.01 53.64
CA VAL A 13 19.99 20.93 52.93
C VAL A 13 19.11 19.70 52.69
N ILE A 14 18.12 19.43 53.56
CA ILE A 14 17.18 18.31 53.36
C ILE A 14 16.09 18.68 52.34
N LEU A 15 15.62 19.93 52.30
CA LEU A 15 14.61 20.40 51.33
C LEU A 15 15.16 20.63 49.90
N MET A 16 16.48 20.82 49.74
CA MET A 16 17.10 20.93 48.41
C MET A 16 17.57 19.60 47.81
N ASN A 17 17.62 18.52 48.61
CA ASN A 17 17.95 17.16 48.15
C ASN A 17 16.73 16.25 47.95
N SER A 18 15.51 16.78 48.15
CA SER A 18 14.26 16.11 47.77
C SER A 18 13.75 16.49 46.39
N SER A 19 14.62 17.00 45.49
CA SER A 19 14.39 16.91 44.05
C SER A 19 14.86 15.53 43.57
N CYS A 20 14.16 14.48 44.05
CA CYS A 20 14.15 13.23 43.33
C CYS A 20 13.54 13.56 41.98
N SER A 21 14.39 13.71 40.97
CA SER A 21 14.03 13.96 39.59
C SER A 21 12.83 13.11 39.25
N LYS A 22 11.75 13.71 38.72
CA LYS A 22 10.69 12.97 38.04
C LYS A 22 11.36 11.87 37.22
N ALA A 23 10.91 10.62 37.37
CA ALA A 23 11.43 9.49 36.62
C ALA A 23 11.66 9.96 35.19
N SER A 24 12.90 9.82 34.70
CA SER A 24 13.25 10.40 33.40
C SER A 24 12.25 9.85 32.37
N PHE A 25 11.80 10.67 31.42
CA PHE A 25 10.88 10.24 30.35
C PHE A 25 11.26 8.85 29.79
N ARG A 26 12.57 8.58 29.72
CA ARG A 26 13.18 7.29 29.41
C ARG A 26 12.62 6.13 30.24
N GLU A 27 12.67 6.19 31.56
CA GLU A 27 12.23 5.11 32.45
C GLU A 27 10.74 4.81 32.33
N GLU A 28 9.92 5.86 32.16
CA GLU A 28 8.47 5.72 32.03
C GLU A 28 8.08 5.21 30.63
N PHE A 29 8.80 5.66 29.59
CA PHE A 29 8.63 5.18 28.20
C PHE A 29 8.96 3.69 28.03
N PHE A 30 9.88 3.13 28.83
CA PHE A 30 10.33 1.74 28.68
C PHE A 30 9.62 0.73 29.60
N LYS A 31 8.83 1.17 30.57
CA LYS A 31 8.21 0.31 31.58
C LYS A 31 7.19 -0.70 31.04
N HIS A 32 6.68 -0.51 29.82
CA HIS A 32 5.58 -1.29 29.25
C HIS A 32 5.92 -2.01 27.93
N ARG A 33 7.20 -2.11 27.54
CA ARG A 33 7.57 -2.80 26.30
C ARG A 33 7.92 -4.29 26.53
N PRO A 34 7.42 -5.21 25.69
CA PRO A 34 7.61 -6.65 25.84
C PRO A 34 9.02 -7.17 25.51
N CYS A 35 9.93 -6.34 24.97
CA CYS A 35 11.24 -6.79 24.51
C CYS A 35 12.32 -6.60 25.59
N ALA A 36 12.56 -7.63 26.40
CA ALA A 36 13.40 -7.57 27.60
C ALA A 36 14.93 -7.43 27.37
N LYS A 37 15.47 -7.52 26.15
CA LYS A 37 16.94 -7.44 25.95
C LYS A 37 17.32 -6.87 24.57
N VAL A 38 17.21 -5.57 24.39
CA VAL A 38 18.02 -4.89 23.37
C VAL A 38 19.30 -4.43 24.05
N LYS A 39 20.41 -5.14 23.83
CA LYS A 39 21.74 -4.68 24.27
C LYS A 39 22.24 -3.66 23.25
N TYR A 40 22.18 -2.38 23.60
CA TYR A 40 22.84 -1.35 22.81
C TYR A 40 24.33 -1.39 23.09
N ARG A 41 25.14 -1.52 22.04
CA ARG A 41 26.58 -1.28 22.10
C ARG A 41 26.75 0.24 21.93
N CYS A 42 27.36 0.93 22.89
CA CYS A 42 27.70 2.33 22.70
C CYS A 42 28.66 2.43 21.52
N LEU A 43 28.32 3.26 20.53
CA LEU A 43 29.26 3.63 19.48
C LEU A 43 30.37 4.48 20.10
N PRO A 44 31.62 4.36 19.63
CA PRO A 44 32.71 5.19 20.11
C PRO A 44 32.35 6.67 19.93
N GLU A 45 32.66 7.45 20.95
CA GLU A 45 32.45 8.89 21.05
C GLU A 45 33.42 9.62 20.11
N ASN A 46 33.19 9.52 18.79
CA ASN A 46 33.69 10.43 17.76
C ASN A 46 33.28 9.93 16.37
N GLN A 47 32.04 10.26 15.98
CA GLN A 47 31.71 10.81 14.68
C GLN A 47 30.44 11.65 14.91
N GLU A 48 30.59 12.82 15.52
CA GLU A 48 29.53 13.83 15.47
C GLU A 48 29.31 14.17 13.99
N LYS A 49 28.36 13.48 13.35
CA LYS A 49 27.58 14.13 12.29
C LYS A 49 27.03 15.38 12.96
N THR A 50 27.25 16.53 12.33
CA THR A 50 26.75 17.84 12.77
C THR A 50 25.38 17.68 13.40
N MET A 51 25.30 17.91 14.72
CA MET A 51 24.03 17.88 15.44
C MET A 51 23.06 18.81 14.70
N ILE A 52 21.88 18.30 14.38
CA ILE A 52 20.80 19.05 13.74
C ILE A 52 20.56 20.30 14.59
N ASP A 53 20.84 21.48 14.02
CA ASP A 53 20.61 22.76 14.68
C ASP A 53 19.10 22.91 14.95
N PRO A 54 18.64 22.82 16.20
CA PRO A 54 17.22 22.86 16.52
C PRO A 54 16.61 24.25 16.32
N SER A 55 17.44 25.29 16.08
CA SER A 55 16.99 26.65 15.78
C SER A 55 16.61 26.86 14.31
N LYS A 56 16.89 25.89 13.44
CA LYS A 56 16.57 25.95 12.00
C LYS A 56 15.69 24.77 11.58
N PRO A 57 14.74 24.97 10.65
CA PRO A 57 13.99 23.86 10.07
C PRO A 57 14.95 22.86 9.44
N TYR A 58 14.75 21.58 9.73
CA TYR A 58 15.49 20.52 9.06
C TYR A 58 15.16 20.53 7.56
N VAL A 59 16.19 20.62 6.72
CA VAL A 59 16.04 20.56 5.26
C VAL A 59 16.60 19.23 4.80
N LEU A 60 15.74 18.40 4.20
CA LEU A 60 16.14 17.12 3.63
C LEU A 60 17.19 17.35 2.54
N ASN A 61 18.28 16.60 2.61
CA ASN A 61 19.21 16.54 1.49
C ASN A 61 18.67 15.63 0.37
N ALA A 62 19.36 15.64 -0.78
CA ALA A 62 18.93 14.87 -1.95
C ALA A 62 18.90 13.34 -1.72
N GLU A 63 19.82 12.81 -0.90
CA GLU A 63 19.88 11.39 -0.56
C GLU A 63 18.69 10.99 0.33
N GLU A 64 18.36 11.82 1.32
CA GLU A 64 17.20 11.58 2.19
C GLU A 64 15.88 11.68 1.42
N LEU A 65 15.76 12.62 0.50
CA LEU A 65 14.59 12.74 -0.35
C LEU A 65 14.44 11.50 -1.24
N ALA A 66 15.54 11.03 -1.85
CA ALA A 66 15.54 9.81 -2.67
C ALA A 66 15.17 8.57 -1.85
N GLN A 67 15.69 8.44 -0.63
CA GLN A 67 15.32 7.35 0.29
C GLN A 67 13.83 7.39 0.64
N ILE A 68 13.28 8.56 0.94
CA ILE A 68 11.84 8.72 1.22
C ILE A 68 10.99 8.32 0.02
N GLU A 69 11.40 8.69 -1.19
CA GLU A 69 10.69 8.29 -2.43
C GLU A 69 10.77 6.78 -2.68
N GLN A 70 11.93 6.17 -2.42
CA GLN A 70 12.11 4.72 -2.52
C GLN A 70 11.24 3.99 -1.49
N ASP A 71 11.21 4.44 -0.24
CA ASP A 71 10.40 3.85 0.82
C ASP A 71 8.91 3.96 0.54
N LYS A 72 8.46 5.10 0.02
CA LYS A 72 7.06 5.30 -0.44
C LYS A 72 6.71 4.35 -1.56
N THR A 73 7.60 4.19 -2.54
CA THR A 73 7.40 3.28 -3.68
C THR A 73 7.33 1.83 -3.22
N LEU A 74 8.23 1.42 -2.32
CA LEU A 74 8.25 0.08 -1.75
C LEU A 74 6.97 -0.21 -0.94
N ARG A 75 6.49 0.77 -0.16
CA ARG A 75 5.23 0.65 0.56
C ARG A 75 4.05 0.43 -0.39
N MET A 76 3.96 1.25 -1.44
CA MET A 76 2.92 1.11 -2.47
C MET A 76 2.99 -0.27 -3.16
N TYR A 77 4.19 -0.78 -3.46
CA TYR A 77 4.35 -2.13 -4.02
C TYR A 77 3.83 -3.21 -3.08
N LYS A 78 4.16 -3.15 -1.79
CA LYS A 78 3.67 -4.08 -0.78
C LYS A 78 2.14 -4.02 -0.64
N GLU A 79 1.57 -2.81 -0.61
CA GLU A 79 0.12 -2.60 -0.50
C GLU A 79 -0.63 -3.16 -1.71
N ILE A 80 -0.18 -2.85 -2.93
CA ILE A 80 -0.83 -3.37 -4.15
C ILE A 80 -0.63 -4.89 -4.26
N SER A 81 0.54 -5.40 -3.91
CA SER A 81 0.79 -6.85 -3.84
C SER A 81 -0.22 -7.55 -2.93
N GLN A 82 -0.53 -6.98 -1.76
CA GLN A 82 -1.57 -7.52 -0.88
C GLN A 82 -2.96 -7.39 -1.49
N MET A 83 -3.25 -6.25 -2.12
CA MET A 83 -4.53 -6.05 -2.81
C MET A 83 -4.77 -7.13 -3.87
N LEU A 84 -3.75 -7.49 -4.65
CA LEU A 84 -3.85 -8.57 -5.64
C LEU A 84 -4.25 -9.91 -5.01
N GLU A 85 -3.72 -10.26 -3.84
CA GLU A 85 -4.12 -11.46 -3.10
C GLU A 85 -5.60 -11.42 -2.70
N ILE A 86 -6.14 -10.24 -2.38
CA ILE A 86 -7.56 -10.09 -2.07
C ILE A 86 -8.43 -10.18 -3.33
N TYR A 87 -7.98 -9.55 -4.44
CA TYR A 87 -8.70 -9.58 -5.70
C TYR A 87 -8.72 -10.96 -6.36
N TYR A 88 -7.62 -11.69 -6.21
CA TYR A 88 -7.35 -12.99 -6.81
C TYR A 88 -6.69 -13.90 -5.74
N PRO A 89 -7.50 -14.52 -4.85
CA PRO A 89 -6.96 -15.42 -3.83
C PRO A 89 -6.10 -16.52 -4.45
N GLY A 90 -4.90 -16.73 -3.91
CA GLY A 90 -3.89 -17.63 -4.45
C GLY A 90 -2.97 -17.01 -5.51
N PHE A 91 -3.06 -15.69 -5.77
CA PHE A 91 -2.18 -15.04 -6.76
C PHE A 91 -0.70 -15.23 -6.44
N TRP A 92 -0.34 -15.19 -5.15
CA TRP A 92 1.01 -15.46 -4.67
C TRP A 92 1.19 -16.87 -4.11
N GLU A 93 0.33 -17.83 -4.46
CA GLU A 93 0.45 -19.21 -4.01
C GLU A 93 1.84 -19.78 -4.38
N GLY A 94 2.53 -20.33 -3.38
CA GLY A 94 3.91 -20.84 -3.53
C GLY A 94 5.02 -19.77 -3.57
N VAL A 95 4.70 -18.48 -3.56
CA VAL A 95 5.69 -17.39 -3.53
C VAL A 95 5.95 -16.92 -2.10
N THR A 96 7.03 -17.43 -1.50
CA THR A 96 7.45 -17.08 -0.14
C THR A 96 8.42 -15.90 -0.08
N ASP A 97 9.19 -15.68 -1.14
CA ASP A 97 10.17 -14.60 -1.21
C ASP A 97 9.47 -13.27 -1.53
N LEU A 98 9.64 -12.29 -0.64
CA LEU A 98 9.12 -10.94 -0.82
C LEU A 98 9.77 -10.25 -2.03
N GLN A 99 11.05 -10.52 -2.30
CA GLN A 99 11.76 -9.90 -3.40
C GLN A 99 11.15 -10.27 -4.75
N VAL A 100 10.68 -11.51 -4.91
CA VAL A 100 9.96 -11.95 -6.13
C VAL A 100 8.69 -11.13 -6.35
N LYS A 101 7.95 -10.82 -5.28
CA LYS A 101 6.74 -9.98 -5.37
C LYS A 101 7.11 -8.55 -5.74
N ILE A 102 8.17 -8.00 -5.13
CA ILE A 102 8.68 -6.66 -5.44
C ILE A 102 9.16 -6.56 -6.89
N ASP A 103 9.93 -7.53 -7.38
CA ASP A 103 10.41 -7.56 -8.76
C ASP A 103 9.26 -7.63 -9.77
N TRP A 104 8.21 -8.37 -9.45
CA TRP A 104 6.98 -8.38 -10.24
C TRP A 104 6.30 -7.00 -10.24
N MET A 105 6.20 -6.34 -9.09
CA MET A 105 5.65 -4.99 -9.00
C MET A 105 6.47 -3.96 -9.77
N ILE A 106 7.81 -4.06 -9.77
CA ILE A 106 8.71 -3.21 -10.57
C ILE A 106 8.40 -3.37 -12.07
N LYS A 107 8.27 -4.61 -12.56
CA LYS A 107 7.92 -4.85 -13.97
C LYS A 107 6.56 -4.25 -14.34
N VAL A 108 5.56 -4.42 -13.47
CA VAL A 108 4.24 -3.80 -13.67
C VAL A 108 4.32 -2.29 -13.63
N ASP A 109 5.14 -1.73 -12.76
CA ASP A 109 5.34 -0.29 -12.67
C ASP A 109 5.92 0.26 -13.98
N GLU A 110 6.96 -0.36 -14.52
CA GLU A 110 7.53 -0.01 -15.81
C GLU A 110 6.49 -0.06 -16.94
N ILE A 111 5.65 -1.10 -16.97
CA ILE A 111 4.54 -1.19 -17.94
C ILE A 111 3.59 -0.01 -17.74
N SER A 112 3.15 0.25 -16.51
CA SER A 112 2.20 1.31 -16.21
C SER A 112 2.73 2.70 -16.61
N LYS A 113 4.03 2.97 -16.38
CA LYS A 113 4.70 4.21 -16.78
C LYS A 113 4.72 4.40 -18.30
N ARG A 114 4.84 3.32 -19.09
CA ARG A 114 4.76 3.42 -20.56
C ARG A 114 3.40 3.91 -21.07
N TYR A 115 2.32 3.54 -20.38
CA TYR A 115 0.96 3.90 -20.80
C TYR A 115 0.46 5.23 -20.19
N PHE A 116 0.77 5.47 -18.92
CA PHE A 116 0.23 6.58 -18.12
C PHE A 116 1.26 7.66 -17.77
N GLY A 117 2.55 7.43 -18.06
CA GLY A 117 3.64 8.36 -17.75
C GLY A 117 4.25 8.17 -16.36
N ASN A 118 5.35 8.89 -16.09
CA ASN A 118 6.09 8.78 -14.82
C ASN A 118 5.32 9.35 -13.62
N ASN A 119 4.43 10.31 -13.86
CA ASN A 119 3.61 10.96 -12.83
C ASN A 119 2.22 10.32 -12.67
N ARG A 120 2.05 9.08 -13.16
CA ARG A 120 0.80 8.32 -13.07
C ARG A 120 0.31 8.22 -11.61
N MET A 121 -1.00 8.22 -11.44
CA MET A 121 -1.64 8.03 -10.14
C MET A 121 -1.55 6.57 -9.68
N GLU A 122 -1.63 6.36 -8.37
CA GLU A 122 -1.69 5.01 -7.76
C GLU A 122 -2.81 4.15 -8.36
N ARG A 123 -3.97 4.77 -8.67
CA ARG A 123 -5.10 4.08 -9.32
C ARG A 123 -4.75 3.48 -10.68
N GLU A 124 -3.88 4.14 -11.45
CA GLU A 124 -3.46 3.70 -12.79
C GLU A 124 -2.46 2.56 -12.68
N PHE A 125 -1.56 2.64 -11.70
CA PHE A 125 -0.66 1.55 -11.38
C PHE A 125 -1.39 0.32 -10.87
N MET A 126 -2.33 0.47 -9.94
CA MET A 126 -3.20 -0.62 -9.47
C MET A 126 -3.99 -1.22 -10.63
N ALA A 127 -4.54 -0.40 -11.52
CA ALA A 127 -5.26 -0.88 -12.70
C ALA A 127 -4.36 -1.69 -13.66
N MET A 128 -3.11 -1.26 -13.88
CA MET A 128 -2.15 -2.06 -14.65
C MET A 128 -1.80 -3.37 -13.93
N ALA A 129 -1.65 -3.36 -12.61
CA ALA A 129 -1.46 -4.57 -11.82
C ALA A 129 -2.63 -5.55 -11.95
N HIS A 130 -3.87 -5.05 -12.02
CA HIS A 130 -5.05 -5.86 -12.31
C HIS A 130 -5.02 -6.50 -13.70
N ILE A 131 -4.56 -5.78 -14.71
CA ILE A 131 -4.43 -6.31 -16.06
C ILE A 131 -3.35 -7.40 -16.05
N CYS A 132 -2.15 -7.08 -15.57
CA CYS A 132 -1.01 -7.98 -15.57
C CYS A 132 -1.23 -9.25 -14.73
N SER A 133 -2.02 -9.17 -13.65
CA SER A 133 -2.37 -10.36 -12.85
C SER A 133 -3.28 -11.34 -13.57
N ILE A 134 -4.08 -10.89 -14.56
CA ILE A 134 -4.96 -11.78 -15.34
C ILE A 134 -4.25 -12.34 -16.58
N ILE A 135 -3.49 -11.50 -17.30
CA ILE A 135 -2.97 -11.85 -18.63
C ILE A 135 -1.44 -11.92 -18.72
N GLY A 136 -0.76 -11.70 -17.60
CA GLY A 136 0.70 -11.70 -17.47
C GLY A 136 1.33 -10.34 -17.77
N THR A 137 2.54 -10.12 -17.25
CA THR A 137 3.35 -8.90 -17.50
C THR A 137 3.89 -8.82 -18.93
N ASP A 138 3.82 -9.92 -19.67
CA ASP A 138 4.28 -10.08 -21.05
C ASP A 138 3.15 -9.93 -22.09
N PHE A 139 1.97 -9.46 -21.69
CA PHE A 139 0.79 -9.39 -22.55
C PHE A 139 1.00 -8.56 -23.82
N GLU A 140 1.90 -7.58 -23.80
CA GLU A 140 2.22 -6.74 -24.96
C GLU A 140 2.78 -7.56 -26.13
N ASN A 141 3.37 -8.73 -25.86
CA ASN A 141 3.93 -9.65 -26.86
C ASN A 141 2.96 -10.75 -27.28
N LYS A 142 1.75 -10.80 -26.70
CA LYS A 142 0.77 -11.86 -26.93
C LYS A 142 -0.26 -11.41 -27.97
N PRO A 143 -0.39 -12.09 -29.13
CA PRO A 143 -1.31 -11.69 -30.19
C PRO A 143 -2.78 -11.59 -29.74
N ASN A 144 -3.22 -12.51 -28.88
CA ASN A 144 -4.58 -12.57 -28.34
C ASN A 144 -4.91 -11.43 -27.37
N PHE A 145 -3.92 -10.65 -26.92
CA PHE A 145 -4.12 -9.50 -26.03
C PHE A 145 -3.78 -8.15 -26.68
N GLN A 146 -3.55 -8.10 -28.00
CA GLN A 146 -3.28 -6.83 -28.70
C GLN A 146 -4.44 -5.83 -28.63
N PHE A 147 -5.67 -6.29 -28.40
CA PHE A 147 -6.79 -5.40 -28.15
C PHE A 147 -6.59 -4.55 -26.89
N VAL A 148 -5.93 -5.08 -25.85
CA VAL A 148 -5.59 -4.35 -24.61
C VAL A 148 -4.60 -3.23 -24.91
N VAL A 149 -3.51 -3.56 -25.61
CA VAL A 149 -2.49 -2.59 -26.05
C VAL A 149 -3.13 -1.47 -26.87
N ARG A 150 -3.98 -1.84 -27.83
CA ARG A 150 -4.70 -0.89 -28.68
C ARG A 150 -5.58 0.05 -27.85
N LYS A 151 -6.41 -0.51 -26.96
CA LYS A 151 -7.31 0.25 -26.10
C LYS A 151 -6.55 1.22 -25.19
N LEU A 152 -5.46 0.77 -24.56
CA LEU A 152 -4.63 1.62 -23.70
C LEU A 152 -3.92 2.76 -24.46
N LYS A 153 -3.62 2.58 -25.75
CA LYS A 153 -2.96 3.60 -26.58
C LYS A 153 -3.94 4.60 -27.21
N GLN A 154 -5.06 4.11 -27.71
CA GLN A 154 -6.00 4.89 -28.52
C GLN A 154 -7.02 5.63 -27.66
N ASP A 155 -7.43 5.05 -26.53
CA ASP A 155 -8.54 5.56 -25.74
C ASP A 155 -8.05 6.22 -24.44
N LYS A 156 -6.93 6.96 -24.53
CA LYS A 156 -6.32 7.64 -23.37
C LYS A 156 -7.26 8.65 -22.70
N GLU A 157 -8.17 9.23 -23.48
CA GLU A 157 -9.14 10.22 -23.03
C GLU A 157 -10.44 9.58 -22.52
N ASP A 158 -10.71 8.30 -22.82
CA ASP A 158 -11.88 7.60 -22.30
C ASP A 158 -11.62 7.19 -20.84
N PRO A 159 -12.29 7.82 -19.86
CA PRO A 159 -12.10 7.48 -18.44
C PRO A 159 -12.54 6.04 -18.12
N LEU A 160 -13.29 5.38 -19.00
CA LEU A 160 -13.78 4.02 -18.84
C LEU A 160 -12.93 2.98 -19.56
N ALA A 161 -11.95 3.35 -20.39
CA ALA A 161 -11.17 2.42 -21.20
C ALA A 161 -10.53 1.31 -20.35
N VAL A 162 -9.78 1.70 -19.32
CA VAL A 162 -9.11 0.77 -18.41
C VAL A 162 -10.11 -0.08 -17.61
N SER A 163 -11.21 0.55 -17.16
CA SER A 163 -12.29 -0.15 -16.45
C SER A 163 -12.93 -1.22 -17.33
N ASN A 164 -13.20 -0.91 -18.60
CA ASN A 164 -13.75 -1.85 -19.57
C ASN A 164 -12.78 -3.01 -19.85
N ILE A 165 -11.46 -2.76 -19.94
CA ILE A 165 -10.46 -3.83 -20.08
C ILE A 165 -10.56 -4.78 -18.89
N ILE A 166 -10.53 -4.26 -17.67
CA ILE A 166 -10.58 -5.08 -16.45
C ILE A 166 -11.91 -5.86 -16.37
N ARG A 167 -13.04 -5.24 -16.70
CA ARG A 167 -14.36 -5.90 -16.74
C ARG A 167 -14.38 -7.04 -17.76
N TYR A 168 -13.86 -6.82 -18.97
CA TYR A 168 -13.76 -7.84 -20.00
C TYR A 168 -12.92 -9.02 -19.52
N LEU A 169 -11.70 -8.75 -19.01
CA LEU A 169 -10.79 -9.78 -18.53
C LEU A 169 -11.40 -10.58 -17.37
N ARG A 170 -12.08 -9.93 -16.43
CA ARG A 170 -12.75 -10.63 -15.32
C ARG A 170 -13.94 -11.47 -15.77
N PHE A 171 -14.77 -10.95 -16.66
CA PHE A 171 -16.00 -11.62 -17.10
C PHE A 171 -15.73 -12.76 -18.10
N GLU A 172 -14.95 -12.49 -19.14
CA GLU A 172 -14.71 -13.42 -20.25
C GLU A 172 -13.56 -14.38 -19.96
N ILE A 173 -12.43 -13.89 -19.43
CA ILE A 173 -11.23 -14.70 -19.20
C ILE A 173 -11.31 -15.44 -17.87
N LEU A 174 -11.53 -14.72 -16.76
CA LEU A 174 -11.61 -15.33 -15.43
C LEU A 174 -12.97 -15.96 -15.09
N ARG A 175 -13.94 -15.87 -16.01
CA ARG A 175 -15.30 -16.40 -15.85
C ARG A 175 -15.99 -15.92 -14.56
N LYS A 176 -15.69 -14.71 -14.07
CA LYS A 176 -16.34 -14.14 -12.88
C LYS A 176 -17.71 -13.55 -13.25
N ASP A 177 -18.71 -13.84 -12.43
CA ASP A 177 -20.06 -13.30 -12.64
C ASP A 177 -20.33 -12.00 -11.85
N TYR A 178 -19.41 -11.62 -10.95
CA TYR A 178 -19.51 -10.41 -10.15
C TYR A 178 -18.26 -9.52 -10.31
N ASP A 179 -18.48 -8.21 -10.32
CA ASP A 179 -17.42 -7.22 -10.28
C ASP A 179 -16.79 -7.10 -8.88
N VAL A 180 -15.78 -6.24 -8.76
CA VAL A 180 -15.04 -6.02 -7.52
C VAL A 180 -15.85 -5.33 -6.42
N GLY A 181 -16.95 -4.67 -6.79
CA GLY A 181 -17.93 -4.10 -5.86
C GLY A 181 -18.98 -5.13 -5.42
N GLY A 182 -19.01 -6.32 -6.04
CA GLY A 182 -20.02 -7.36 -5.83
C GLY A 182 -21.28 -7.16 -6.66
N TYR A 183 -21.26 -6.30 -7.69
CA TYR A 183 -22.37 -6.18 -8.63
C TYR A 183 -22.33 -7.32 -9.64
N TYR A 184 -23.49 -7.91 -9.92
CA TYR A 184 -23.61 -8.94 -10.93
C TYR A 184 -23.37 -8.34 -12.32
N TYR A 185 -22.54 -8.99 -13.13
CA TYR A 185 -22.33 -8.57 -14.51
C TYR A 185 -23.59 -8.82 -15.34
N ASN A 186 -23.98 -7.81 -16.10
CA ASN A 186 -25.17 -7.81 -16.94
C ASN A 186 -24.97 -6.83 -18.11
N THR A 187 -25.98 -6.71 -18.98
CA THR A 187 -25.96 -5.84 -20.17
C THR A 187 -25.65 -4.37 -19.83
N TRP A 188 -26.10 -3.84 -18.69
CA TRP A 188 -25.83 -2.46 -18.28
C TRP A 188 -24.38 -2.25 -17.82
N ASN A 189 -23.89 -3.13 -16.94
CA ASN A 189 -22.54 -3.05 -16.38
C ASN A 189 -21.45 -3.33 -17.42
N LEU A 190 -21.77 -4.12 -18.45
CA LEU A 190 -20.87 -4.49 -19.55
C LEU A 190 -21.11 -3.69 -20.84
N ARG A 191 -21.94 -2.65 -20.86
CA ARG A 191 -22.21 -1.87 -22.10
C ARG A 191 -20.94 -1.37 -22.81
N GLY A 192 -20.00 -0.77 -22.07
CA GLY A 192 -18.74 -0.28 -22.65
C GLY A 192 -17.79 -1.41 -23.07
N VAL A 193 -17.95 -2.61 -22.51
CA VAL A 193 -17.25 -3.81 -22.97
C VAL A 193 -17.82 -4.27 -24.29
N GLN A 194 -19.15 -4.26 -24.45
CA GLN A 194 -19.83 -4.70 -25.67
C GLN A 194 -19.49 -3.83 -26.89
N GLU A 195 -19.28 -2.53 -26.69
CA GLU A 195 -19.00 -1.57 -27.78
C GLU A 195 -17.52 -1.52 -28.19
N GLY A 196 -16.60 -1.91 -27.29
CA GLY A 196 -15.18 -1.57 -27.43
C GLY A 196 -14.18 -2.70 -27.17
N MET A 197 -14.64 -3.94 -26.95
CA MET A 197 -13.80 -5.11 -26.69
C MET A 197 -14.09 -6.23 -27.70
N PRO A 198 -13.23 -7.27 -27.77
CA PRO A 198 -13.55 -8.45 -28.56
C PRO A 198 -14.91 -9.05 -28.15
N LYS A 199 -15.52 -9.79 -29.08
CA LYS A 199 -16.83 -10.41 -28.85
C LYS A 199 -16.76 -11.35 -27.64
N ILE A 200 -17.61 -11.08 -26.66
CA ILE A 200 -17.85 -11.95 -25.52
C ILE A 200 -18.44 -13.28 -26.01
N THR A 201 -17.94 -14.40 -25.49
CA THR A 201 -18.41 -15.75 -25.89
C THR A 201 -19.50 -16.29 -24.96
N ARG A 202 -19.63 -15.72 -23.77
CA ARG A 202 -20.61 -16.11 -22.76
C ARG A 202 -21.93 -15.37 -22.91
N HIS A 203 -23.00 -15.98 -22.42
CA HIS A 203 -24.25 -15.26 -22.17
C HIS A 203 -24.02 -14.08 -21.22
N ILE A 204 -24.50 -12.91 -21.61
CA ILE A 204 -24.52 -11.72 -20.76
C ILE A 204 -25.94 -11.61 -20.21
N PRO A 205 -26.14 -11.75 -18.89
CA PRO A 205 -27.46 -11.61 -18.27
C PRO A 205 -28.09 -10.26 -18.60
N ASP A 206 -29.36 -10.24 -18.97
CA ASP A 206 -30.07 -8.99 -19.18
C ASP A 206 -30.31 -8.22 -17.85
N PHE A 207 -30.07 -6.91 -17.88
CA PHE A 207 -30.19 -6.05 -16.71
C PHE A 207 -31.62 -5.99 -16.14
N TYR A 208 -32.64 -6.06 -17.00
CA TYR A 208 -34.03 -5.92 -16.58
C TYR A 208 -34.65 -7.23 -16.13
N THR A 209 -34.20 -8.36 -16.68
CA THR A 209 -34.88 -9.66 -16.51
C THR A 209 -34.04 -10.71 -15.77
N GLU A 210 -32.71 -10.63 -15.80
CA GLU A 210 -31.82 -11.66 -15.24
C GLU A 210 -30.86 -11.13 -14.17
N ASN A 211 -31.03 -9.88 -13.75
CA ASN A 211 -30.14 -9.25 -12.78
C ASN A 211 -30.25 -9.90 -11.40
N LYS A 212 -29.11 -10.02 -10.71
CA LYS A 212 -29.03 -10.62 -9.37
C LYS A 212 -28.68 -9.57 -8.31
N PRO A 213 -29.06 -9.79 -7.05
CA PRO A 213 -28.64 -8.93 -5.95
C PRO A 213 -27.13 -8.84 -5.83
N ARG A 214 -26.66 -7.72 -5.29
CA ARG A 214 -25.25 -7.49 -4.98
C ARG A 214 -24.74 -8.52 -3.97
N ASP A 215 -23.62 -9.16 -4.24
CA ASP A 215 -22.95 -10.07 -3.31
C ASP A 215 -21.90 -9.31 -2.48
N GLY A 216 -22.23 -9.02 -1.22
CA GLY A 216 -21.32 -8.35 -0.29
C GLY A 216 -20.03 -9.13 0.01
N LYS A 217 -20.02 -10.46 -0.17
CA LYS A 217 -18.82 -11.29 0.01
C LYS A 217 -17.81 -11.11 -1.13
N LYS A 218 -18.26 -10.61 -2.29
CA LYS A 218 -17.40 -10.31 -3.45
C LYS A 218 -16.89 -8.88 -3.44
N ASN A 219 -17.34 -8.04 -2.51
CA ASN A 219 -16.87 -6.66 -2.39
C ASN A 219 -15.44 -6.63 -1.83
N VAL A 220 -14.48 -6.50 -2.74
CA VAL A 220 -13.04 -6.52 -2.42
C VAL A 220 -12.65 -5.34 -1.54
N TYR A 221 -13.20 -4.15 -1.77
CA TYR A 221 -12.92 -2.98 -0.94
C TYR A 221 -13.28 -3.21 0.53
N LYS A 222 -14.43 -3.85 0.80
CA LYS A 222 -14.81 -4.22 2.18
C LYS A 222 -13.91 -5.28 2.80
N ILE A 223 -13.26 -6.11 2.01
CA ILE A 223 -12.29 -7.09 2.51
C ILE A 223 -10.98 -6.39 2.83
N TYR A 224 -10.52 -5.51 1.94
CA TYR A 224 -9.33 -4.69 2.13
C TYR A 224 -9.42 -3.78 3.37
N GLU A 225 -10.52 -3.04 3.53
CA GLU A 225 -10.69 -2.17 4.70
C GLU A 225 -10.69 -2.96 6.01
N ARG A 226 -11.27 -4.16 6.03
CA ARG A 226 -11.18 -5.05 7.19
C ARG A 226 -9.74 -5.48 7.46
N TRP A 227 -9.00 -5.87 6.42
CA TRP A 227 -7.58 -6.21 6.54
C TRP A 227 -6.75 -5.06 7.11
N ARG A 228 -6.95 -3.83 6.61
CA ARG A 228 -6.28 -2.63 7.15
C ARG A 228 -6.59 -2.40 8.63
N GLN A 229 -7.88 -2.48 9.00
CA GLN A 229 -8.33 -2.30 10.39
C GLN A 229 -7.74 -3.34 11.35
N MET A 230 -7.44 -4.54 10.87
CA MET A 230 -6.80 -5.61 11.66
C MET A 230 -5.28 -5.47 11.77
N GLY A 231 -4.71 -4.31 11.44
CA GLY A 231 -3.27 -4.09 11.49
C GLY A 231 -2.54 -4.45 10.20
N GLY A 232 -3.28 -4.61 9.09
CA GLY A 232 -2.72 -4.74 7.75
C GLY A 232 -1.84 -3.53 7.44
N VAL A 233 -0.53 -3.72 7.60
CA VAL A 233 0.57 -2.74 7.52
C VAL A 233 0.73 -1.81 8.74
N TYR A 234 0.97 -2.36 9.93
CA TYR A 234 1.66 -1.60 11.00
C TYR A 234 3.01 -2.18 11.46
N ASP A 235 3.39 -3.39 11.03
CA ASP A 235 4.68 -4.00 11.36
C ASP A 235 5.39 -4.54 10.10
N LEU A 236 5.90 -3.69 9.20
CA LEU A 236 6.86 -4.08 8.13
C LEU A 236 7.74 -2.92 7.63
#